data_AF-A0A316GAI8-F1
#
_entry.id   AF-A0A316GAI8-F1
#
_cell.length_a   1.000
_cell.length_b   1.000
_cell.length_c   1.000
_cell.angle_alpha   90.00
_cell.angle_beta   90.00
_cell.angle_gamma   90.00
#
_symmetry.space_group_name_H-M   'P 1'
#
loop_
_entity.id
_entity.type
_entity.pdbx_description
1 polymer ?
#
loop_
_entity_poly.entity_id
_entity_poly.type
_entity_poly.pdbx_seq_one_letter_code
_entity_poly.pdbx_strand_id
1 'polypeptide(L)'
;MDIRVGNGFDVHRFEEGDHVVLCGVPVPHDKRLAGHSDADVSMHALTDAIYGALSAGDIGQHFPPSDPQWKGANSRIFLQHAVALAAERGFRVTQADVTLICERPKIGPHAPAMREALAGIMGLDPARISVKATTSERLGFTGREEGIAAMATATLVAEGGLPPPHRRRVLSFFGVGFLRPAPGTWGSLAALPFAWILNALGGPLFLAICAIVLFWIGYRLTRAEIEGSDDHDPSWIVLDEVVGQWIAVLPVAIGAAHVGLDPLRLWPGIVAAFLLFRLFDVWKPWHVGRADGRGDAFGLMADDVWAGVFAAVIGILLAGVSHGVMAL
;
A
#
# COMPACT_ATOMS: atom_id res chain seq x y z
N MET A 1 -3.51 -5.39 -6.32
CA MET A 1 -4.22 -4.12 -6.56
C MET A 1 -5.64 -4.34 -6.08
N ASP A 2 -5.99 -3.79 -4.92
CA ASP A 2 -7.38 -3.77 -4.45
C ASP A 2 -8.08 -2.63 -5.18
N ILE A 3 -9.13 -2.96 -5.94
CA ILE A 3 -9.94 -2.01 -6.70
C ILE A 3 -11.36 -2.13 -6.16
N ARG A 4 -11.90 -1.01 -5.71
CA ARG A 4 -13.26 -0.93 -5.17
C ARG A 4 -14.10 0.00 -6.01
N VAL A 5 -15.35 -0.37 -6.20
CA VAL A 5 -16.33 0.42 -6.92
C VAL A 5 -17.53 0.61 -6.00
N GLY A 6 -17.96 1.85 -5.86
CA GLY A 6 -19.17 2.19 -5.12
C GLY A 6 -20.13 2.96 -6.01
N ASN A 7 -21.41 2.87 -5.66
CA ASN A 7 -22.49 3.57 -6.33
C ASN A 7 -23.26 4.37 -5.29
N GLY A 8 -23.76 5.53 -5.70
CA GLY A 8 -24.64 6.36 -4.88
C GLY A 8 -25.80 6.89 -5.70
N PHE A 9 -26.88 7.20 -4.99
CA PHE A 9 -28.10 7.74 -5.55
C PHE A 9 -28.66 8.76 -4.56
N ASP A 10 -29.05 9.92 -5.05
CA ASP A 10 -29.74 10.93 -4.25
C ASP A 10 -30.83 11.63 -5.07
N VAL A 11 -31.80 12.22 -4.36
CA VAL A 11 -32.92 12.95 -4.96
C VAL A 11 -33.33 14.12 -4.08
N HIS A 12 -33.51 15.29 -4.69
CA HIS A 12 -34.09 16.47 -4.03
C HIS A 12 -35.29 16.98 -4.78
N ARG A 13 -36.30 17.40 -4.02
CA ARG A 13 -37.50 18.06 -4.54
C ARG A 13 -37.17 19.50 -4.93
N PHE A 14 -37.85 20.03 -5.94
CA PHE A 14 -37.79 21.46 -6.21
C PHE A 14 -38.64 22.31 -5.26
N GLU A 15 -38.16 23.52 -4.97
CA GLU A 15 -38.87 24.61 -4.28
C GLU A 15 -38.65 25.95 -4.99
N GLU A 16 -39.38 27.00 -4.59
CA GLU A 16 -39.17 28.35 -5.10
C GLU A 16 -37.72 28.82 -4.89
N GLY A 17 -37.13 29.36 -5.94
CA GLY A 17 -35.74 29.84 -5.97
C GLY A 17 -35.38 30.38 -7.36
N ASP A 18 -34.12 30.74 -7.55
CA ASP A 18 -33.60 31.36 -8.77
C ASP A 18 -32.40 30.61 -9.40
N HIS A 19 -31.98 29.50 -8.78
CA HIS A 19 -30.98 28.59 -9.32
C HIS A 19 -31.01 27.23 -8.58
N VAL A 20 -30.42 26.22 -9.22
CA VAL A 20 -30.00 24.98 -8.57
C VAL A 20 -28.49 24.91 -8.45
N VAL A 21 -27.97 24.33 -7.38
CA VAL A 21 -26.53 24.02 -7.26
C VAL A 21 -26.33 22.56 -7.63
N LEU A 22 -25.51 22.29 -8.64
CA LEU A 22 -25.21 20.95 -9.14
C LEU A 22 -23.71 20.82 -9.37
N CYS A 23 -23.09 19.79 -8.80
CA CYS A 23 -21.64 19.55 -8.84
C CYS A 23 -20.83 20.80 -8.41
N GLY A 24 -21.35 21.57 -7.45
CA GLY A 24 -20.75 22.80 -6.93
C GLY A 24 -20.92 24.02 -7.84
N VAL A 25 -21.71 23.91 -8.91
CA VAL A 25 -21.94 24.98 -9.89
C VAL A 25 -23.39 25.47 -9.78
N PRO A 26 -23.63 26.78 -9.56
CA PRO A 26 -24.98 27.34 -9.65
C PRO A 26 -25.42 27.38 -11.12
N VAL A 27 -26.57 26.78 -11.41
CA VAL A 27 -27.19 26.73 -12.73
C VAL A 27 -28.50 27.52 -12.68
N PRO A 28 -28.68 28.56 -13.51
CA PRO A 28 -29.91 29.35 -13.53
C PRO A 28 -31.15 28.50 -13.73
N HIS A 29 -32.15 28.68 -12.86
CA HIS A 29 -33.42 27.95 -12.89
C HIS A 29 -34.48 28.74 -12.12
N ASP A 30 -35.76 28.59 -12.44
CA ASP A 30 -36.88 29.20 -11.71
C ASP A 30 -37.23 28.49 -10.39
N LYS A 31 -36.35 27.58 -9.95
CA LYS A 31 -36.52 26.74 -8.76
C LYS A 31 -35.15 26.45 -8.16
N ARG A 32 -35.13 26.08 -6.88
CA ARG A 32 -33.97 25.52 -6.17
C ARG A 32 -34.25 24.10 -5.68
N LEU A 33 -33.23 23.39 -5.23
CA LEU A 33 -33.40 22.09 -4.58
C LEU A 33 -33.63 22.28 -3.07
N ALA A 34 -34.60 21.54 -2.54
CA ALA A 34 -34.94 21.55 -1.12
C ALA A 34 -34.04 20.58 -0.37
N GLY A 35 -33.32 21.04 0.66
CA GLY A 35 -32.46 20.18 1.46
C GLY A 35 -32.04 20.86 2.76
N HIS A 36 -31.42 20.08 3.64
CA HIS A 36 -30.87 20.60 4.90
C HIS A 36 -29.54 21.34 4.67
N SER A 37 -28.75 20.91 3.67
CA SER A 37 -27.53 21.56 3.15
C SER A 37 -27.85 22.50 1.97
N ASP A 38 -26.86 22.86 1.15
CA ASP A 38 -27.06 23.51 -0.16
C ASP A 38 -27.80 22.64 -1.22
N ALA A 39 -28.18 21.41 -0.83
CA ALA A 39 -29.01 20.48 -1.59
C ALA A 39 -28.42 20.07 -2.96
N ASP A 40 -27.08 20.02 -3.06
CA ASP A 40 -26.40 19.51 -4.26
C ASP A 40 -26.53 17.98 -4.36
N VAL A 41 -27.62 17.56 -5.01
CA VAL A 41 -27.98 16.16 -5.24
C VAL A 41 -26.85 15.33 -5.88
N SER A 42 -26.07 15.94 -6.76
CA SER A 42 -24.95 15.27 -7.44
C SER A 42 -23.77 15.00 -6.51
N MET A 43 -23.42 15.96 -5.64
CA MET A 43 -22.34 15.78 -4.68
C MET A 43 -22.72 14.78 -3.59
N HIS A 44 -23.97 14.77 -3.13
CA HIS A 44 -24.43 13.76 -2.18
C HIS A 44 -24.35 12.35 -2.77
N ALA A 45 -24.87 12.14 -3.98
CA ALA A 45 -24.77 10.85 -4.67
C ALA A 45 -23.30 10.42 -4.85
N LEU A 46 -22.41 11.33 -5.21
CA LEU A 46 -20.98 11.02 -5.35
C LEU A 46 -20.29 10.72 -4.02
N THR A 47 -20.67 11.43 -2.95
CA THR A 47 -20.19 11.20 -1.59
C THR A 47 -20.55 9.78 -1.13
N ASP A 48 -21.82 9.38 -1.32
CA ASP A 48 -22.28 8.02 -1.03
C ASP A 48 -21.60 6.96 -1.89
N ALA A 49 -21.30 7.26 -3.16
CA ALA A 49 -20.53 6.34 -4.00
C ALA A 49 -19.14 6.07 -3.42
N ILE A 50 -18.46 7.08 -2.87
CA ILE A 50 -17.15 6.90 -2.22
C ILE A 50 -17.28 6.12 -0.92
N TYR A 51 -18.25 6.46 -0.05
CA TYR A 51 -18.48 5.70 1.18
C TYR A 51 -18.86 4.24 0.90
N GLY A 52 -19.68 4.00 -0.11
CA GLY A 52 -20.03 2.66 -0.58
C GLY A 52 -18.80 1.87 -1.01
N ALA A 53 -17.89 2.47 -1.80
CA ALA A 53 -16.63 1.84 -2.19
C ALA A 53 -15.75 1.50 -0.98
N LEU A 54 -15.80 2.31 0.08
CA LEU A 54 -15.08 2.08 1.34
C LEU A 54 -15.79 1.13 2.32
N SER A 55 -17.02 0.70 2.01
CA SER A 55 -17.92 0.04 2.97
C SER A 55 -18.06 0.82 4.28
N ALA A 56 -18.17 2.15 4.16
CA ALA A 56 -18.16 3.10 5.27
C ALA A 56 -19.54 3.68 5.59
N GLY A 57 -20.62 3.00 5.21
CA GLY A 57 -21.98 3.51 5.38
C GLY A 57 -22.36 4.53 4.32
N ASP A 58 -23.07 5.58 4.75
CA ASP A 58 -23.68 6.61 3.92
C ASP A 58 -23.51 8.01 4.54
N ILE A 59 -23.84 9.05 3.78
CA ILE A 59 -23.72 10.45 4.19
C ILE A 59 -24.45 10.77 5.50
N GLY A 60 -25.60 10.14 5.76
CA GLY A 60 -26.40 10.38 6.97
C GLY A 60 -25.76 9.81 8.24
N GLN A 61 -24.92 8.79 8.11
CA GLN A 61 -24.15 8.24 9.24
C GLN A 61 -22.98 9.15 9.63
N HIS A 62 -22.35 9.81 8.64
CA HIS A 62 -21.24 10.75 8.88
C HIS A 62 -21.73 12.16 9.23
N PHE A 63 -22.85 12.57 8.65
CA PHE A 63 -23.45 13.90 8.80
C PHE A 63 -24.94 13.80 9.12
N PRO A 64 -25.30 13.43 10.37
CA PRO A 64 -26.70 13.23 10.73
C PRO A 64 -27.54 14.51 10.54
N PRO A 65 -28.69 14.45 9.86
CA PRO A 65 -29.52 15.64 9.61
C PRO A 65 -30.12 16.25 10.88
N SER A 66 -30.13 15.50 11.99
CA SER A 66 -30.55 15.99 13.31
C SER A 66 -29.53 16.94 13.96
N ASP A 67 -28.28 16.96 13.48
CA ASP A 67 -27.25 17.83 14.00
C ASP A 67 -27.36 19.23 13.35
N PRO A 68 -27.65 20.29 14.13
CA PRO A 68 -27.84 21.63 13.61
C PRO A 68 -26.62 22.20 12.87
N GLN A 69 -25.41 21.70 13.12
CA GLN A 69 -24.19 22.24 12.51
C GLN A 69 -24.15 22.04 10.98
N TRP A 70 -24.87 21.04 10.44
CA TRP A 70 -24.91 20.75 9.01
C TRP A 70 -25.97 21.53 8.25
N LYS A 71 -26.80 22.32 8.96
CA LYS A 71 -27.84 23.13 8.33
C LYS A 71 -27.22 24.25 7.50
N GLY A 72 -27.50 24.26 6.20
CA GLY A 72 -26.94 25.20 5.24
C GLY A 72 -25.47 24.97 4.92
N ALA A 73 -24.90 23.83 5.36
CA ALA A 73 -23.52 23.48 5.02
C ALA A 73 -23.36 23.27 3.51
N ASN A 74 -22.18 23.61 3.00
CA ASN A 74 -21.85 23.40 1.59
C ASN A 74 -21.52 21.92 1.35
N SER A 75 -22.12 21.31 0.32
CA SER A 75 -21.93 19.87 0.04
C SER A 75 -20.49 19.48 -0.30
N ARG A 76 -19.65 20.46 -0.66
CA ARG A 76 -18.20 20.27 -0.79
C ARG A 76 -17.59 19.67 0.47
N ILE A 77 -18.05 20.05 1.66
CA ILE A 77 -17.52 19.57 2.94
C ILE A 77 -17.67 18.05 3.03
N PHE A 78 -18.84 17.53 2.65
CA PHE A 78 -19.14 16.10 2.70
C PHE A 78 -18.29 15.31 1.70
N LEU A 79 -18.15 15.84 0.47
CA LEU A 79 -17.33 15.21 -0.56
C LEU A 79 -15.83 15.23 -0.20
N GLN A 80 -15.32 16.34 0.34
CA GLN A 80 -13.95 16.45 0.84
C GLN A 80 -13.68 15.45 1.95
N HIS A 81 -14.61 15.31 2.90
CA HIS A 81 -14.49 14.32 3.96
C HIS A 81 -14.45 12.89 3.41
N ALA A 82 -15.32 12.53 2.44
CA ALA A 82 -15.29 11.20 1.85
C ALA A 82 -13.97 10.90 1.11
N VAL A 83 -13.41 11.89 0.40
CA VAL A 83 -12.09 11.77 -0.25
C VAL A 83 -10.97 11.64 0.77
N ALA A 84 -11.00 12.44 1.85
CA ALA A 84 -10.03 12.36 2.93
C ALA A 84 -10.09 11.01 3.65
N LEU A 85 -11.29 10.52 3.98
CA LEU A 85 -11.50 9.21 4.58
C LEU A 85 -11.01 8.08 3.67
N ALA A 86 -11.15 8.21 2.35
CA ALA A 86 -10.57 7.26 1.41
C ALA A 86 -9.04 7.23 1.56
N ALA A 87 -8.39 8.40 1.57
CA ALA A 87 -6.94 8.51 1.74
C ALA A 87 -6.47 7.97 3.10
N GLU A 88 -7.15 8.30 4.19
CA GLU A 88 -6.89 7.78 5.55
C GLU A 88 -6.99 6.25 5.61
N ARG A 89 -7.87 5.64 4.80
CA ARG A 89 -8.01 4.18 4.69
C ARG A 89 -7.08 3.56 3.67
N GLY A 90 -6.10 4.32 3.15
CA GLY A 90 -5.15 3.85 2.15
C GLY A 90 -5.79 3.60 0.79
N PHE A 91 -6.74 4.45 0.37
CA PHE A 91 -7.33 4.43 -0.96
C PHE A 91 -7.25 5.80 -1.63
N ARG A 92 -6.99 5.80 -2.94
CA ARG A 92 -7.20 6.96 -3.81
C ARG A 92 -8.40 6.73 -4.71
N VAL A 93 -9.22 7.77 -4.83
CA VAL A 93 -10.24 7.85 -5.88
C VAL A 93 -9.54 8.02 -7.23
N THR A 94 -9.86 7.16 -8.20
CA THR A 94 -9.20 7.16 -9.51
C THR A 94 -10.07 7.71 -10.62
N GLN A 95 -11.39 7.59 -10.49
CA GLN A 95 -12.37 7.98 -11.49
C GLN A 95 -13.75 8.16 -10.83
N ALA A 96 -14.51 9.15 -11.30
CA ALA A 96 -15.90 9.37 -10.89
C ALA A 96 -16.80 9.66 -12.10
N ASP A 97 -17.96 9.02 -12.15
CA ASP A 97 -18.99 9.23 -13.16
C ASP A 97 -20.29 9.67 -12.49
N VAL A 98 -20.83 10.81 -12.88
CA VAL A 98 -22.07 11.39 -12.35
C VAL A 98 -23.10 11.51 -13.47
N THR A 99 -24.32 11.06 -13.22
CA THR A 99 -25.45 11.17 -14.14
C THR A 99 -26.60 11.90 -13.45
N LEU A 100 -26.92 13.08 -13.95
CA LEU A 100 -28.07 13.89 -13.51
C LEU A 100 -29.33 13.48 -14.31
N ILE A 101 -30.44 13.28 -13.62
CA ILE A 101 -31.72 12.86 -14.21
C ILE A 101 -32.74 13.98 -13.96
N CYS A 102 -33.02 14.76 -15.00
CA CYS A 102 -33.93 15.90 -14.94
C CYS A 102 -34.39 16.34 -16.34
N GLU A 103 -35.61 16.88 -16.46
CA GLU A 103 -36.06 17.54 -17.70
C GLU A 103 -35.40 18.93 -17.87
N ARG A 104 -35.23 19.65 -16.75
CA ARG A 104 -34.59 20.97 -16.67
C ARG A 104 -33.76 21.06 -15.37
N PRO A 105 -32.65 21.82 -15.36
CA PRO A 105 -32.06 22.59 -16.47
C PRO A 105 -31.29 21.72 -17.48
N LYS A 106 -30.89 22.32 -18.62
CA LYS A 106 -29.98 21.66 -19.56
C LYS A 106 -28.56 21.61 -18.99
N ILE A 107 -28.06 20.42 -18.68
CA ILE A 107 -26.74 20.25 -18.03
C ILE A 107 -25.57 20.38 -19.00
N GLY A 108 -25.73 20.01 -20.28
CA GLY A 108 -24.64 19.97 -21.27
C GLY A 108 -23.76 21.23 -21.31
N PRO A 109 -24.33 22.45 -21.36
CA PRO A 109 -23.55 23.70 -21.32
C PRO A 109 -22.72 23.93 -20.04
N HIS A 110 -23.11 23.31 -18.92
CA HIS A 110 -22.48 23.49 -17.61
C HIS A 110 -21.55 22.32 -17.22
N ALA A 111 -21.67 21.17 -17.90
CA ALA A 111 -20.92 19.96 -17.58
C ALA A 111 -19.39 20.16 -17.51
N PRO A 112 -18.72 20.96 -18.38
CA PRO A 112 -17.30 21.24 -18.23
C PRO A 112 -16.95 21.91 -16.90
N ALA A 113 -17.71 22.95 -16.50
CA ALA A 113 -17.48 23.64 -15.23
C ALA A 113 -17.74 22.73 -14.02
N MET A 114 -18.75 21.86 -14.11
CA MET A 114 -19.06 20.87 -13.08
C MET A 114 -17.93 19.86 -12.91
N ARG A 115 -17.32 19.39 -14.02
CA ARG A 115 -16.17 18.48 -13.98
C ARG A 115 -14.96 19.14 -13.32
N GLU A 116 -14.66 20.39 -13.66
CA GLU A 116 -13.58 21.17 -13.05
C GLU A 116 -13.82 21.40 -11.55
N ALA A 117 -15.04 21.74 -11.15
CA ALA A 117 -15.39 21.95 -9.75
C ALA A 117 -15.21 20.67 -8.92
N LEU A 118 -15.72 19.53 -9.39
CA LEU A 118 -15.52 18.24 -8.73
C LEU A 118 -14.03 17.84 -8.70
N ALA A 119 -13.30 18.06 -9.80
CA ALA A 119 -11.88 17.76 -9.91
C ALA A 119 -11.06 18.52 -8.86
N GLY A 120 -11.32 19.82 -8.70
CA GLY A 120 -10.67 20.64 -7.68
C GLY A 120 -11.00 20.21 -6.25
N ILE A 121 -12.20 19.68 -6.01
CA ILE A 121 -12.61 19.20 -4.69
C ILE A 121 -11.96 17.86 -4.36
N MET A 122 -11.93 16.95 -5.34
CA MET A 122 -11.43 15.57 -5.17
C MET A 122 -9.92 15.44 -5.37
N GLY A 123 -9.24 16.49 -5.86
CA GLY A 123 -7.82 16.43 -6.20
C GLY A 123 -7.52 15.54 -7.42
N LEU A 124 -8.42 15.49 -8.40
CA LEU A 124 -8.30 14.64 -9.59
C LEU A 124 -8.07 15.45 -10.86
N ASP A 125 -7.52 14.79 -11.89
CA ASP A 125 -7.53 15.33 -13.25
C ASP A 125 -9.00 15.37 -13.76
N PRO A 126 -9.48 16.50 -14.32
CA PRO A 126 -10.83 16.60 -14.89
C PRO A 126 -11.16 15.52 -15.94
N ALA A 127 -10.17 14.96 -16.63
CA ALA A 127 -10.34 13.83 -17.55
C ALA A 127 -10.77 12.52 -16.86
N ARG A 128 -10.60 12.42 -15.54
CA ARG A 128 -11.06 11.30 -14.70
C ARG A 128 -12.48 11.49 -14.17
N ILE A 129 -13.10 12.63 -14.43
CA ILE A 129 -14.44 12.94 -13.98
C ILE A 129 -15.36 13.10 -15.18
N SER A 130 -16.48 12.40 -15.17
CA SER A 130 -17.53 12.49 -16.16
C SER A 130 -18.80 13.01 -15.49
N VAL A 131 -19.43 14.01 -16.10
CA VAL A 131 -20.73 14.56 -15.69
C VAL A 131 -21.63 14.51 -16.90
N LYS A 132 -22.71 13.73 -16.81
CA LYS A 132 -23.68 13.49 -17.88
C LYS A 132 -25.08 13.82 -17.37
N ALA A 133 -26.00 13.99 -18.31
CA ALA A 133 -27.40 14.13 -17.96
C ALA A 133 -28.30 13.40 -18.94
N THR A 134 -29.46 12.99 -18.44
CA THR A 134 -30.55 12.44 -19.23
C THR A 134 -31.87 13.02 -18.74
N THR A 135 -32.82 13.16 -19.66
CA THR A 135 -34.22 13.37 -19.29
C THR A 135 -34.82 12.04 -18.83
N SER A 136 -36.03 12.09 -18.30
CA SER A 136 -36.85 10.91 -18.02
C SER A 136 -38.01 10.79 -19.01
N GLU A 137 -37.91 11.47 -20.15
CA GLU A 137 -38.94 11.52 -21.19
C GLU A 137 -40.33 11.86 -20.63
N ARG A 138 -40.40 12.82 -19.69
CA ARG A 138 -41.62 13.23 -18.96
C ARG A 138 -42.29 12.14 -18.11
N LEU A 139 -41.59 11.05 -17.82
CA LEU A 139 -42.05 9.99 -16.93
C LEU A 139 -41.55 10.20 -15.49
N GLY A 140 -42.37 9.85 -14.51
CA GLY A 140 -41.98 9.90 -13.10
C GLY A 140 -41.81 11.33 -12.54
N PHE A 141 -41.26 11.43 -11.33
CA PHE A 141 -41.13 12.71 -10.62
C PHE A 141 -40.12 13.65 -11.28
N THR A 142 -39.04 13.11 -11.83
CA THR A 142 -38.07 13.90 -12.62
C THR A 142 -38.72 14.43 -13.90
N GLY A 143 -39.60 13.62 -14.52
CA GLY A 143 -40.29 13.93 -15.76
C GLY A 143 -41.42 14.94 -15.60
N ARG A 144 -42.05 14.98 -14.42
CA ARG A 144 -43.02 16.00 -14.02
C ARG A 144 -42.36 17.24 -13.41
N GLU A 145 -41.03 17.34 -13.45
CA GLU A 145 -40.25 18.46 -12.89
C GLU A 145 -40.56 18.72 -11.40
N GLU A 146 -40.74 17.64 -10.63
CA GLU A 146 -40.96 17.67 -9.18
C GLU A 146 -39.63 17.70 -8.40
N GLY A 147 -38.52 17.32 -9.04
CA GLY A 147 -37.19 17.31 -8.46
C GLY A 147 -36.12 16.87 -9.46
N ILE A 148 -34.88 16.79 -8.97
CA ILE A 148 -33.72 16.25 -9.70
C ILE A 148 -33.23 15.03 -8.94
N ALA A 149 -32.91 13.96 -9.66
CA ALA A 149 -32.18 12.82 -9.12
C ALA A 149 -30.76 12.77 -9.68
N ALA A 150 -29.83 12.19 -8.94
CA ALA A 150 -28.47 11.93 -9.38
C ALA A 150 -28.07 10.49 -9.07
N MET A 151 -27.30 9.92 -9.99
CA MET A 151 -26.56 8.68 -9.78
C MET A 151 -25.08 8.97 -9.90
N ALA A 152 -24.26 8.34 -9.07
CA ALA A 152 -22.83 8.43 -9.18
C ALA A 152 -22.15 7.08 -8.98
N THR A 153 -21.03 6.88 -9.67
CA THR A 153 -20.13 5.75 -9.48
C THR A 153 -18.73 6.27 -9.23
N ALA A 154 -18.06 5.75 -8.21
CA ALA A 154 -16.68 6.08 -7.89
C ALA A 154 -15.81 4.82 -7.87
N THR A 155 -14.63 4.89 -8.48
CA THR A 155 -13.64 3.81 -8.45
C THR A 155 -12.46 4.22 -7.58
N LEU A 156 -12.15 3.41 -6.58
CA LEU A 156 -11.03 3.60 -5.66
C LEU A 156 -10.00 2.50 -5.88
N VAL A 157 -8.73 2.85 -5.70
CA VAL A 157 -7.61 1.90 -5.69
C VAL A 157 -6.81 2.13 -4.43
N ALA A 158 -6.37 1.07 -3.76
CA ALA A 158 -5.56 1.22 -2.56
C ALA A 158 -4.26 2.01 -2.85
N GLU A 159 -4.06 3.15 -2.17
CA GLU A 159 -2.77 3.86 -2.07
C GLU A 159 -2.03 3.36 -0.84
N GLY A 160 -0.80 2.91 -1.03
CA GLY A 160 -0.19 1.88 -0.15
C GLY A 160 -0.47 0.46 -0.65
N GLY A 161 -0.72 0.31 -1.96
CA GLY A 161 -0.82 -1.00 -2.58
C GLY A 161 0.44 -1.80 -2.34
N LEU A 162 0.30 -2.94 -1.65
CA LEU A 162 1.25 -4.04 -1.61
C LEU A 162 2.10 -4.08 -2.90
N PRO A 163 3.42 -4.23 -2.77
CA PRO A 163 4.35 -4.06 -3.87
C PRO A 163 3.87 -4.85 -5.09
N PRO A 164 4.09 -4.37 -6.34
CA PRO A 164 3.70 -5.13 -7.52
C PRO A 164 4.20 -6.57 -7.37
N PRO A 165 3.42 -7.60 -7.77
CA PRO A 165 3.55 -8.97 -7.26
C PRO A 165 4.95 -9.57 -7.37
N HIS A 166 5.79 -9.06 -8.28
CA HIS A 166 7.20 -9.42 -8.38
C HIS A 166 8.06 -8.87 -7.22
N ARG A 167 7.91 -7.60 -6.82
CA ARG A 167 8.67 -7.00 -5.70
C ARG A 167 8.36 -7.67 -4.39
N ARG A 168 7.08 -7.93 -4.11
CA ARG A 168 6.65 -8.64 -2.89
C ARG A 168 7.26 -10.04 -2.83
N ARG A 169 7.24 -10.78 -3.94
CA ARG A 169 7.89 -12.09 -4.03
C ARG A 169 9.38 -12.01 -3.78
N VAL A 170 10.08 -10.97 -4.23
CA VAL A 170 11.52 -10.83 -3.99
C VAL A 170 11.79 -10.46 -2.52
N LEU A 171 11.18 -9.39 -2.01
CA LEU A 171 11.41 -8.89 -0.64
C LEU A 171 10.99 -9.87 0.46
N SER A 172 9.89 -10.61 0.26
CA SER A 172 9.45 -11.66 1.20
C SER A 172 10.16 -13.00 1.01
N PHE A 173 11.17 -13.07 0.14
CA PHE A 173 11.83 -14.30 -0.27
C PHE A 173 10.85 -15.42 -0.65
N PHE A 174 10.15 -15.21 -1.76
CA PHE A 174 9.11 -16.08 -2.33
C PHE A 174 7.92 -16.36 -1.39
N GLY A 175 7.60 -15.41 -0.50
CA GLY A 175 6.46 -15.48 0.42
C GLY A 175 6.79 -16.03 1.82
N VAL A 176 8.05 -16.42 2.05
CA VAL A 176 8.55 -16.91 3.34
C VAL A 176 8.39 -15.88 4.45
N GLY A 177 8.59 -14.59 4.15
CA GLY A 177 8.42 -13.49 5.10
C GLY A 177 7.00 -13.29 5.62
N PHE A 178 5.99 -13.98 5.07
CA PHE A 178 4.63 -13.98 5.64
C PHE A 178 4.39 -15.10 6.67
N LEU A 179 5.36 -16.00 6.87
CA LEU A 179 5.25 -17.09 7.83
C LEU A 179 5.40 -16.58 9.27
N ARG A 180 4.48 -17.00 10.13
CA ARG A 180 4.47 -16.69 11.57
C ARG A 180 4.96 -17.89 12.39
N PRO A 181 5.45 -17.71 13.63
CA PRO A 181 5.50 -16.48 14.42
C PRO A 181 6.68 -15.54 14.14
N ALA A 182 7.79 -16.03 13.57
CA ALA A 182 9.02 -15.25 13.39
C ALA A 182 9.48 -15.24 11.92
N PRO A 183 9.03 -14.27 11.10
CA PRO A 183 9.37 -14.17 9.68
C PRO A 183 10.86 -14.26 9.37
N GLY A 184 11.70 -13.49 10.07
CA GLY A 184 13.15 -13.50 9.85
C GLY A 184 13.81 -14.87 10.08
N THR A 185 13.32 -15.63 11.07
CA THR A 185 13.76 -17.02 11.29
C THR A 185 13.42 -17.92 10.11
N TRP A 186 12.21 -17.78 9.55
CA TRP A 186 11.82 -18.51 8.35
C TRP A 186 12.64 -18.09 7.13
N GLY A 187 12.92 -16.80 6.95
CA GLY A 187 13.80 -16.26 5.90
C GLY A 187 15.21 -16.84 5.97
N SER A 188 15.81 -16.79 7.16
CA SER A 188 17.14 -17.37 7.44
C SER A 188 17.17 -18.88 7.15
N LEU A 189 16.15 -19.62 7.57
CA LEU A 189 16.08 -21.07 7.35
C LEU A 189 15.92 -21.39 5.85
N ALA A 190 15.06 -20.64 5.15
CA ALA A 190 14.86 -20.79 3.71
C ALA A 190 16.10 -20.40 2.90
N ALA A 191 16.98 -19.54 3.43
CA ALA A 191 18.22 -19.15 2.77
C ALA A 191 19.22 -20.32 2.62
N LEU A 192 19.22 -21.29 3.55
CA LEU A 192 20.19 -22.40 3.58
C LEU A 192 20.16 -23.30 2.31
N PRO A 193 19.01 -23.84 1.86
CA PRO A 193 18.98 -24.65 0.63
C PRO A 193 19.40 -23.85 -0.61
N PHE A 194 19.09 -22.56 -0.68
CA PHE A 194 19.56 -21.71 -1.79
C PHE A 194 21.07 -21.46 -1.72
N ALA A 195 21.64 -21.25 -0.53
CA ALA A 195 23.08 -21.13 -0.35
C ALA A 195 23.81 -22.40 -0.83
N TRP A 196 23.27 -23.59 -0.51
CA TRP A 196 23.80 -24.86 -0.99
C TRP A 196 23.73 -24.99 -2.52
N ILE A 197 22.59 -24.65 -3.14
CA ILE A 197 22.43 -24.67 -4.61
C ILE A 197 23.41 -23.71 -5.28
N LEU A 198 23.51 -22.45 -4.82
CA LEU A 198 24.43 -21.48 -5.39
C LEU A 198 25.89 -21.93 -5.24
N ASN A 199 26.26 -22.45 -4.07
CA ASN A 199 27.60 -23.00 -3.87
C ASN A 199 27.88 -24.22 -4.78
N ALA A 200 26.89 -25.08 -5.03
CA ALA A 200 27.05 -26.20 -5.96
C ALA A 200 27.23 -25.75 -7.42
N LEU A 201 26.61 -24.63 -7.82
CA LEU A 201 26.68 -24.10 -9.19
C LEU A 201 28.00 -23.38 -9.50
N GLY A 202 28.57 -22.65 -8.53
CA GLY A 202 29.73 -21.79 -8.79
C GLY A 202 30.70 -21.63 -7.61
N GLY A 203 30.56 -22.45 -6.56
CA GLY A 203 31.39 -22.40 -5.38
C GLY A 203 31.13 -21.20 -4.47
N PRO A 204 32.00 -20.99 -3.45
CA PRO A 204 31.83 -19.94 -2.45
C PRO A 204 31.93 -18.53 -3.04
N LEU A 205 32.73 -18.34 -4.10
CA LEU A 205 32.83 -17.05 -4.78
C LEU A 205 31.50 -16.66 -5.44
N PHE A 206 30.82 -17.60 -6.09
CA PHE A 206 29.53 -17.33 -6.70
C PHE A 206 28.46 -17.03 -5.65
N LEU A 207 28.44 -17.77 -4.54
CA LEU A 207 27.58 -17.47 -3.39
C LEU A 207 27.82 -16.04 -2.86
N ALA A 208 29.08 -15.62 -2.71
CA ALA A 208 29.43 -14.27 -2.26
C ALA A 208 28.95 -13.19 -3.25
N ILE A 209 29.14 -13.39 -4.55
CA ILE A 209 28.64 -12.47 -5.59
C ILE A 209 27.12 -12.38 -5.53
N CYS A 210 26.42 -13.50 -5.42
CA CYS A 210 24.96 -13.52 -5.30
C CYS A 210 24.47 -12.78 -4.05
N ALA A 211 25.15 -12.91 -2.90
CA ALA A 211 24.81 -12.17 -1.68
C ALA A 211 24.96 -10.65 -1.89
N ILE A 212 26.06 -10.20 -2.52
CA ILE A 212 26.29 -8.78 -2.83
C ILE A 212 25.21 -8.24 -3.79
N VAL A 213 24.91 -8.98 -4.86
CA VAL A 213 23.87 -8.58 -5.82
C VAL A 213 22.51 -8.51 -5.14
N LEU A 214 22.17 -9.51 -4.31
CA LEU A 214 20.90 -9.57 -3.60
C LEU A 214 20.77 -8.42 -2.59
N PHE A 215 21.86 -8.04 -1.91
CA PHE A 215 21.87 -6.87 -1.04
C PHE A 215 21.49 -5.59 -1.78
N TRP A 216 22.10 -5.33 -2.95
CA TRP A 216 21.80 -4.12 -3.72
C TRP A 216 20.40 -4.13 -4.32
N ILE A 217 19.90 -5.30 -4.74
CA ILE A 217 18.50 -5.46 -5.16
C ILE A 217 17.57 -5.19 -3.97
N GLY A 218 17.83 -5.79 -2.81
CA GLY A 218 17.08 -5.59 -1.58
C GLY A 218 17.02 -4.14 -1.18
N TYR A 219 18.17 -3.47 -1.03
CA TYR A 219 18.27 -2.05 -0.72
C TYR A 219 17.42 -1.17 -1.65
N ARG A 220 17.51 -1.37 -2.98
CA ARG A 220 16.73 -0.60 -3.96
C ARG A 220 15.23 -0.82 -3.82
N LEU A 221 14.82 -2.08 -3.59
CA LEU A 221 13.42 -2.45 -3.48
C LEU A 221 12.81 -2.02 -2.15
N THR A 222 13.51 -2.25 -1.04
CA THR A 222 13.12 -1.82 0.31
C THR A 222 13.00 -0.30 0.35
N ARG A 223 13.96 0.45 -0.21
CA ARG A 223 13.87 1.91 -0.30
C ARG A 223 12.59 2.36 -1.00
N ALA A 224 12.27 1.76 -2.14
CA ALA A 224 11.07 2.09 -2.88
C ALA A 224 9.77 1.65 -2.18
N GLU A 225 9.86 0.77 -1.19
CA GLU A 225 8.72 0.27 -0.40
C GLU A 225 8.44 1.16 0.81
N ILE A 226 9.49 1.58 1.53
CA ILE A 226 9.35 2.41 2.74
C ILE A 226 9.19 3.90 2.42
N GLU A 227 9.51 4.34 1.19
CA GLU A 227 9.38 5.73 0.74
C GLU A 227 7.90 6.12 0.64
N GLY A 228 7.41 6.90 1.60
CA GLY A 228 6.01 7.32 1.71
C GLY A 228 5.09 6.36 2.49
N SER A 229 5.66 5.33 3.12
CA SER A 229 4.98 4.47 4.09
C SER A 229 5.16 5.01 5.51
N ASP A 230 4.14 4.88 6.36
CA ASP A 230 4.25 5.15 7.81
C ASP A 230 4.99 4.03 8.56
N ASP A 231 5.08 2.85 7.95
CA ASP A 231 5.87 1.71 8.44
C ASP A 231 7.20 1.66 7.69
N HIS A 232 8.28 2.04 8.39
CA HIS A 232 9.65 2.05 7.85
C HIS A 232 10.42 0.75 8.11
N ASP A 233 9.84 -0.20 8.86
CA ASP A 233 10.45 -1.50 9.16
C ASP A 233 9.41 -2.64 9.08
N PRO A 234 8.94 -2.99 7.87
CA PRO A 234 7.92 -4.01 7.71
C PRO A 234 8.50 -5.40 7.95
N SER A 235 8.04 -6.07 9.02
CA SER A 235 8.54 -7.38 9.48
C SER A 235 8.41 -8.55 8.48
N TRP A 236 7.81 -8.34 7.30
CA TRP A 236 7.65 -9.35 6.26
C TRP A 236 8.72 -9.27 5.18
N ILE A 237 9.47 -8.16 5.11
CA ILE A 237 10.69 -8.06 4.33
C ILE A 237 11.71 -8.91 5.07
N VAL A 238 12.25 -9.92 4.39
CA VAL A 238 13.19 -10.87 5.01
C VAL A 238 14.45 -11.10 4.17
N LEU A 239 14.74 -10.17 3.26
CA LEU A 239 15.79 -10.36 2.25
C LEU A 239 17.17 -10.04 2.82
N ASP A 240 17.20 -9.14 3.78
CA ASP A 240 18.27 -8.84 4.71
C ASP A 240 18.71 -10.07 5.51
N GLU A 241 17.78 -10.85 6.10
CA GLU A 241 18.14 -12.09 6.81
C GLU A 241 18.72 -13.12 5.84
N VAL A 242 18.20 -13.20 4.61
CA VAL A 242 18.72 -14.13 3.59
C VAL A 242 20.16 -13.75 3.23
N VAL A 243 20.45 -12.48 3.01
CA VAL A 243 21.79 -11.98 2.71
C VAL A 243 22.74 -12.23 3.89
N GLY A 244 22.32 -11.86 5.11
CA GLY A 244 23.09 -12.08 6.34
C GLY A 244 23.41 -13.55 6.56
N GLN A 245 22.42 -14.43 6.37
CA GLN A 245 22.60 -15.87 6.49
C GLN A 245 23.55 -16.45 5.43
N TRP A 246 23.52 -15.97 4.19
CA TRP A 246 24.47 -16.40 3.16
C TRP A 246 25.91 -15.99 3.51
N ILE A 247 26.09 -14.78 4.06
CA ILE A 247 27.40 -14.33 4.56
C ILE A 247 27.88 -15.24 5.69
N ALA A 248 27.01 -15.60 6.63
CA ALA A 248 27.34 -16.51 7.73
C ALA A 248 27.75 -17.92 7.26
N VAL A 249 27.23 -18.38 6.12
CA VAL A 249 27.55 -19.69 5.52
C VAL A 249 28.89 -19.68 4.76
N LEU A 250 29.36 -18.52 4.29
CA LEU A 250 30.57 -18.42 3.45
C LEU A 250 31.80 -19.12 4.03
N PRO A 251 32.16 -18.99 5.33
CA PRO A 251 33.32 -19.69 5.87
C PRO A 251 33.24 -21.21 5.76
N VAL A 252 32.04 -21.77 5.95
CA VAL A 252 31.81 -23.22 5.81
C VAL A 252 31.98 -23.62 4.34
N ALA A 253 31.40 -22.85 3.43
CA ALA A 253 31.52 -23.09 1.99
C ALA A 253 32.98 -22.97 1.49
N ILE A 254 33.70 -21.96 1.96
CA ILE A 254 35.12 -21.74 1.67
C ILE A 254 35.95 -22.90 2.22
N GLY A 255 35.77 -23.28 3.49
CA GLY A 255 36.47 -24.40 4.09
C GLY A 255 36.25 -25.69 3.32
N ALA A 256 35.00 -25.98 2.95
CA ALA A 256 34.63 -27.18 2.19
C ALA A 256 35.28 -27.21 0.81
N ALA A 257 35.30 -26.07 0.11
CA ALA A 257 35.96 -25.96 -1.19
C ALA A 257 37.48 -26.22 -1.10
N HIS A 258 38.15 -25.75 -0.06
CA HIS A 258 39.60 -25.96 0.13
C HIS A 258 39.96 -27.44 0.32
N VAL A 259 39.07 -28.23 0.93
CA VAL A 259 39.29 -29.67 1.17
C VAL A 259 38.57 -30.56 0.16
N GLY A 260 37.90 -29.99 -0.85
CA GLY A 260 37.18 -30.72 -1.89
C GLY A 260 35.95 -31.49 -1.38
N LEU A 261 35.30 -31.01 -0.32
CA LEU A 261 34.11 -31.63 0.27
C LEU A 261 32.84 -30.80 0.01
N ASP A 262 31.69 -31.44 0.17
CA ASP A 262 30.40 -30.75 0.24
C ASP A 262 30.28 -30.01 1.60
N PRO A 263 29.82 -28.75 1.65
CA PRO A 263 29.66 -27.99 2.90
C PRO A 263 28.82 -28.69 3.97
N LEU A 264 27.85 -29.53 3.59
CA LEU A 264 27.01 -30.31 4.52
C LEU A 264 27.82 -31.37 5.27
N ARG A 265 28.99 -31.77 4.76
CA ARG A 265 29.89 -32.73 5.44
C ARG A 265 30.74 -32.09 6.53
N LEU A 266 30.88 -30.76 6.53
CA LEU A 266 31.61 -30.04 7.56
C LEU A 266 30.73 -29.85 8.80
N TRP A 267 30.35 -30.95 9.46
CA TRP A 267 29.55 -30.90 10.68
C TRP A 267 30.34 -30.29 11.85
N PRO A 268 29.75 -29.39 12.67
CA PRO A 268 28.38 -28.85 12.64
C PRO A 268 28.24 -27.50 11.91
N GLY A 269 29.09 -27.20 10.95
CA GLY A 269 29.28 -25.88 10.33
C GLY A 269 28.02 -25.16 9.86
N ILE A 270 27.14 -25.80 9.07
CA ILE A 270 25.90 -25.16 8.59
C ILE A 270 24.94 -24.83 9.74
N VAL A 271 24.81 -25.73 10.72
CA VAL A 271 23.99 -25.50 11.92
C VAL A 271 24.59 -24.38 12.77
N ALA A 272 25.91 -24.37 12.94
CA ALA A 272 26.60 -23.30 13.66
C ALA A 272 26.42 -21.94 12.97
N ALA A 273 26.54 -21.89 11.63
CA ALA A 273 26.32 -20.66 10.86
C ALA A 273 24.89 -20.12 11.03
N PHE A 274 23.87 -20.99 11.02
CA PHE A 274 22.49 -20.59 11.28
C PHE A 274 22.29 -20.08 12.71
N LEU A 275 22.73 -20.84 13.71
CA LEU A 275 22.53 -20.48 15.12
C LEU A 275 23.30 -19.21 15.51
N LEU A 276 24.53 -19.05 15.04
CA LEU A 276 25.33 -17.85 15.28
C LEU A 276 24.71 -16.63 14.59
N PHE A 277 24.24 -16.78 13.35
CA PHE A 277 23.55 -15.70 12.66
C PHE A 277 22.31 -15.24 13.43
N ARG A 278 21.41 -16.18 13.78
CA ARG A 278 20.20 -15.85 14.55
C ARG A 278 20.52 -15.27 15.93
N LEU A 279 21.59 -15.73 16.58
CA LEU A 279 22.05 -15.15 17.84
C LEU A 279 22.40 -13.67 17.65
N PHE A 280 23.21 -13.31 16.65
CA PHE A 280 23.64 -11.93 16.44
C PHE A 280 22.54 -11.03 15.88
N ASP A 281 21.65 -11.57 15.04
CA ASP A 281 20.47 -10.85 14.53
C ASP A 281 19.50 -10.50 15.67
N VAL A 282 19.19 -11.46 16.55
CA VAL A 282 18.25 -11.22 17.67
C VAL A 282 18.89 -10.41 18.80
N TRP A 283 20.19 -10.62 19.08
CA TRP A 283 20.87 -9.99 20.21
C TRP A 283 21.46 -8.59 19.89
N LYS A 284 21.72 -8.29 18.61
CA LYS A 284 22.32 -7.05 18.08
C LYS A 284 23.38 -6.38 18.99
N PRO A 285 24.47 -7.06 19.38
CA PRO A 285 25.37 -6.51 20.38
C PRO A 285 26.30 -5.42 19.78
N TRP A 286 26.47 -4.30 20.52
CA TRP A 286 27.48 -3.21 20.37
C TRP A 286 27.23 -2.07 19.37
N HIS A 287 27.41 -2.22 18.06
CA HIS A 287 27.29 -1.10 17.09
C HIS A 287 26.38 -1.42 15.90
N VAL A 288 25.75 -2.60 15.91
CA VAL A 288 24.75 -3.03 14.93
C VAL A 288 23.48 -2.17 15.05
N GLY A 289 23.00 -1.90 16.27
CA GLY A 289 21.86 -0.99 16.49
C GLY A 289 22.08 0.50 16.18
N ARG A 290 23.23 0.90 15.59
CA ARG A 290 23.44 2.29 15.10
C ARG A 290 22.95 2.49 13.67
N ALA A 291 22.78 1.42 12.88
CA ALA A 291 22.13 1.48 11.57
C ALA A 291 20.60 1.51 11.72
N ASP A 292 20.04 0.87 12.75
CA ASP A 292 18.67 1.10 13.27
C ASP A 292 18.37 2.61 13.55
N GLY A 293 19.37 3.40 13.92
CA GLY A 293 19.21 4.83 14.22
C GLY A 293 18.99 5.74 12.99
N ARG A 294 19.09 5.22 11.76
CA ARG A 294 18.92 6.00 10.52
C ARG A 294 17.49 6.03 9.99
N GLY A 295 16.67 5.03 10.32
CA GLY A 295 15.30 4.90 9.81
C GLY A 295 15.21 4.82 8.27
N ASP A 296 16.29 4.38 7.60
CA ASP A 296 16.36 4.27 6.15
C ASP A 296 16.57 2.82 5.69
N ALA A 297 16.27 2.54 4.42
CA ALA A 297 16.35 1.19 3.85
C ALA A 297 17.78 0.62 3.85
N PHE A 298 18.80 1.47 3.96
CA PHE A 298 20.17 1.01 4.07
C PHE A 298 20.44 0.47 5.46
N GLY A 299 19.96 1.17 6.50
CA GLY A 299 20.01 0.73 7.89
C GLY A 299 19.41 -0.67 8.06
N LEU A 300 18.16 -0.85 7.58
CA LEU A 300 17.46 -2.12 7.65
C LEU A 300 18.28 -3.28 7.05
N MET A 301 18.76 -3.10 5.82
CA MET A 301 19.56 -4.13 5.14
C MET A 301 20.94 -4.36 5.77
N ALA A 302 21.55 -3.34 6.37
CA ALA A 302 22.94 -3.40 6.84
C ALA A 302 23.08 -4.13 8.18
N ASP A 303 22.05 -4.10 9.03
CA ASP A 303 22.06 -4.74 10.35
C ASP A 303 22.33 -6.24 10.24
N ASP A 304 21.60 -6.92 9.35
CA ASP A 304 21.71 -8.37 9.15
C ASP A 304 22.98 -8.76 8.41
N VAL A 305 23.49 -7.88 7.54
CA VAL A 305 24.82 -8.05 6.94
C VAL A 305 25.89 -8.09 8.03
N TRP A 306 25.83 -7.18 9.01
CA TRP A 306 26.76 -7.19 10.13
C TRP A 306 26.58 -8.43 11.01
N ALA A 307 25.35 -8.84 11.31
CA ALA A 307 25.08 -10.09 12.02
C ALA A 307 25.70 -11.30 11.28
N GLY A 308 25.58 -11.34 9.96
CA GLY A 308 26.21 -12.34 9.10
C GLY A 308 27.73 -12.33 9.16
N VAL A 309 28.36 -11.16 9.11
CA VAL A 309 29.82 -10.99 9.23
C VAL A 309 30.31 -11.45 10.60
N PHE A 310 29.64 -11.07 11.69
CA PHE A 310 30.01 -11.53 13.04
C PHE A 310 29.88 -13.04 13.18
N ALA A 311 28.78 -13.62 12.70
CA ALA A 311 28.60 -15.07 12.68
C ALA A 311 29.71 -15.78 11.89
N ALA A 312 30.12 -15.22 10.74
CA ALA A 312 31.19 -15.75 9.92
C ALA A 312 32.55 -15.73 10.65
N VAL A 313 32.91 -14.60 11.28
CA VAL A 313 34.17 -14.46 12.04
C VAL A 313 34.22 -15.45 13.21
N ILE A 314 33.15 -15.53 14.00
CA ILE A 314 33.08 -16.47 15.12
C ILE A 314 33.09 -17.91 14.64
N GLY A 315 32.41 -18.22 13.54
CA GLY A 315 32.45 -19.54 12.91
C GLY A 315 33.86 -19.98 12.51
N ILE A 316 34.66 -19.07 11.94
CA ILE A 316 36.07 -19.33 11.61
C ILE A 316 36.89 -19.63 12.87
N LEU A 317 36.72 -18.85 13.93
CA LEU A 317 37.44 -19.04 15.20
C LEU A 317 37.09 -20.39 15.83
N LEU A 318 35.81 -20.76 15.87
CA LEU A 318 35.35 -22.05 16.39
C LEU A 318 35.88 -23.21 15.54
N ALA A 319 35.89 -23.08 14.21
CA ALA A 319 36.49 -24.06 13.33
C ALA A 319 38.00 -24.21 13.61
N GLY A 320 38.73 -23.11 13.78
CA GLY A 320 40.14 -23.12 14.13
C GLY A 320 40.43 -23.82 15.45
N VAL A 321 39.63 -23.55 16.50
CA VAL A 321 39.74 -24.26 17.79
C VAL A 321 39.44 -25.74 17.62
N SER A 322 38.36 -26.09 16.92
CA SER A 322 37.98 -27.49 16.72
C SER A 322 39.07 -28.30 15.99
N HIS A 323 39.67 -27.74 14.94
CA HIS A 323 40.75 -28.41 14.22
C HIS A 323 42.07 -28.42 15.01
N GLY A 324 42.37 -27.35 15.76
CA GLY A 324 43.57 -27.27 16.62
C GLY A 324 43.52 -28.19 17.84
N VAL A 325 42.35 -28.38 18.44
CA VAL A 325 42.14 -29.30 19.57
C VAL A 325 42.13 -30.76 19.11
N MET A 326 41.68 -31.06 17.88
CA MET A 326 41.74 -32.42 17.32
C MET A 326 43.13 -32.80 16.76
N ALA A 327 44.05 -31.84 16.65
CA ALA A 327 45.43 -32.06 16.21
C ALA A 327 46.43 -32.24 17.38
N LEU A 328 45.98 -32.08 18.62
CA LEU A 328 46.70 -32.36 19.87
C LEU A 328 46.26 -33.72 20.44
#